data_AF-X1M3D5-F1
#
_entry.id   AF-X1M3D5-F1
#
_cell.length_a   1.000
_cell.length_b   1.000
_cell.length_c   1.000
_cell.angle_alpha   90.00
_cell.angle_beta   90.00
_cell.angle_gamma   90.00
#
_symmetry.space_group_name_H-M   'P 1'
#
loop_
_entity.id
_entity.type
_entity.pdbx_description
1 polymer ?
#
loop_
_entity_poly.entity_id
_entity_poly.type
_entity_poly.pdbx_seq_one_letter_code
_entity_poly.pdbx_strand_id
1 'polypeptide(L)'
;MEQPKQKIRIAFNGHQFIAEQGQTVLEALIDNGHFLRSDCGGKGRCGKCQVKIHDPDLTSLSPPSEGEVKILGEKQLAAGNRLACCTTPLRDVSLEIPASSCLSASVLEKAPPLLLKKHIISETLGERPKNNYGLAVDLGTTTIAVYLCDLAAGRVAASIAMRNPQAMFGDDVMSRISAISTEPDLLKRLQRMAIKTIEWGAQALIGSSRIEPSHIKTMIIVGNSTMIHIFV
;
A
#
# COMPACT_ATOMS: atom_id res chain seq x y z
N MET A 1 -15.54 -29.58 -0.88
CA MET A 1 -14.52 -29.77 -1.94
C MET A 1 -14.12 -28.39 -2.39
N GLU A 2 -12.93 -27.94 -2.01
CA GLU A 2 -12.41 -26.62 -2.40
C GLU A 2 -11.87 -26.76 -3.84
N GLN A 3 -12.50 -26.11 -4.80
CA GLN A 3 -12.00 -26.10 -6.17
C GLN A 3 -10.62 -25.43 -6.19
N PRO A 4 -9.63 -25.96 -6.94
CA PRO A 4 -8.30 -25.37 -6.99
C PRO A 4 -8.42 -23.94 -7.52
N LYS A 5 -8.08 -22.95 -6.68
CA LYS A 5 -8.08 -21.53 -7.04
C LYS A 5 -7.19 -21.34 -8.28
N GLN A 6 -7.78 -20.85 -9.36
CA GLN A 6 -7.06 -20.62 -10.60
C GLN A 6 -6.03 -19.50 -10.36
N LYS A 7 -4.75 -19.81 -10.62
CA LYS A 7 -3.66 -18.85 -10.51
C LYS A 7 -3.60 -18.01 -11.77
N ILE A 8 -3.75 -16.70 -11.63
CA ILE A 8 -3.74 -15.77 -12.76
C ILE A 8 -2.44 -14.97 -12.73
N ARG A 9 -1.67 -14.98 -13.82
CA ARG A 9 -0.41 -14.24 -13.92
C ARG A 9 -0.68 -12.79 -14.34
N ILE A 10 -0.14 -11.84 -13.57
CA ILE A 10 -0.07 -10.44 -13.98
C ILE A 10 1.38 -10.10 -14.30
N ALA A 11 1.62 -9.49 -15.46
CA ALA A 11 2.93 -9.05 -15.90
C ALA A 11 2.94 -7.55 -16.22
N PHE A 12 3.94 -6.81 -15.73
CA PHE A 12 4.16 -5.41 -16.10
C PHE A 12 5.64 -5.02 -15.89
N ASN A 13 6.22 -4.21 -16.79
CA ASN A 13 7.61 -3.70 -16.67
C ASN A 13 8.68 -4.74 -16.24
N GLY A 14 8.58 -5.99 -16.74
CA GLY A 14 9.50 -7.08 -16.38
C GLY A 14 9.21 -7.76 -15.03
N HIS A 15 8.28 -7.24 -14.24
CA HIS A 15 7.75 -7.89 -13.03
C HIS A 15 6.63 -8.86 -13.40
N GLN A 16 6.57 -9.98 -12.68
CA GLN A 16 5.50 -10.97 -12.81
C GLN A 16 5.12 -11.52 -11.44
N PHE A 17 3.83 -11.66 -11.20
CA PHE A 17 3.31 -12.24 -9.97
C PHE A 17 1.95 -12.91 -10.22
N ILE A 18 1.46 -13.63 -9.21
CA ILE A 18 0.19 -14.35 -9.26
C ILE A 18 -0.86 -13.52 -8.50
N ALA A 19 -2.00 -13.28 -9.14
CA ALA A 19 -3.21 -12.81 -8.48
C ALA A 19 -4.01 -14.00 -7.96
N GLU A 20 -4.55 -13.87 -6.75
CA GLU A 20 -5.55 -14.80 -6.23
C GLU A 20 -6.87 -14.59 -6.97
N GLN A 21 -7.64 -15.67 -7.16
CA GLN A 21 -8.95 -15.60 -7.80
C GLN A 21 -9.87 -14.61 -7.09
N GLY A 22 -10.51 -13.74 -7.87
CA GLY A 22 -11.44 -12.72 -7.36
C GLY A 22 -10.77 -11.42 -6.88
N GLN A 23 -9.43 -11.34 -6.81
CA GLN A 23 -8.76 -10.08 -6.50
C GLN A 23 -8.97 -9.06 -7.60
N THR A 24 -9.10 -7.80 -7.21
CA THR A 24 -8.90 -6.72 -8.17
C THR A 24 -7.43 -6.61 -8.57
N VAL A 25 -7.15 -6.00 -9.72
CA VAL A 25 -5.77 -5.70 -10.16
C VAL A 25 -5.05 -4.84 -9.10
N LEU A 26 -5.75 -3.92 -8.44
CA LEU A 26 -5.17 -3.11 -7.36
C LEU A 26 -4.76 -3.95 -6.15
N GLU A 27 -5.59 -4.89 -5.70
CA GLU A 27 -5.24 -5.81 -4.60
C GLU A 27 -4.00 -6.64 -4.95
N ALA A 28 -4.00 -7.24 -6.14
CA ALA A 28 -2.89 -8.09 -6.57
C ALA A 28 -1.58 -7.30 -6.68
N LEU A 29 -1.63 -6.04 -7.12
CA LEU A 29 -0.48 -5.14 -7.12
C LEU A 29 0.02 -4.83 -5.70
N ILE A 30 -0.87 -4.49 -4.77
CA ILE A 30 -0.52 -4.18 -3.37
C ILE A 30 0.13 -5.38 -2.67
N ASP A 31 -0.42 -6.58 -2.85
CA ASP A 31 0.13 -7.81 -2.27
C ASP A 31 1.57 -8.09 -2.73
N ASN A 32 1.92 -7.59 -3.92
CA ASN A 32 3.23 -7.74 -4.53
C ASN A 32 4.10 -6.48 -4.41
N GLY A 33 3.73 -5.54 -3.51
CA GLY A 33 4.55 -4.37 -3.20
C GLY A 33 4.47 -3.23 -4.22
N HIS A 34 3.51 -3.27 -5.13
CA HIS A 34 3.32 -2.28 -6.18
C HIS A 34 2.11 -1.39 -5.86
N PHE A 35 2.38 -0.15 -5.48
CA PHE A 35 1.34 0.76 -5.00
C PHE A 35 0.91 1.76 -6.07
N LEU A 36 -0.39 1.77 -6.35
CA LEU A 36 -1.04 2.80 -7.15
C LEU A 36 -1.71 3.84 -6.26
N ARG A 37 -1.94 5.01 -6.84
CA ARG A 37 -2.82 6.02 -6.25
C ARG A 37 -4.24 5.48 -6.12
N SER A 38 -4.74 5.47 -4.89
CA SER A 38 -6.07 4.96 -4.55
C SER A 38 -6.86 5.96 -3.71
N ASP A 39 -6.83 7.25 -4.07
CA ASP A 39 -7.41 8.38 -3.31
C ASP A 39 -8.92 8.29 -3.01
N CYS A 40 -9.64 7.31 -3.55
CA CYS A 40 -11.04 7.03 -3.21
C CYS A 40 -11.23 5.76 -2.34
N GLY A 41 -10.15 5.11 -1.93
CA GLY A 41 -10.18 3.83 -1.20
C GLY A 41 -10.60 2.66 -2.09
N GLY A 42 -10.27 2.70 -3.38
CA GLY A 42 -10.61 1.63 -4.34
C GLY A 42 -12.07 1.58 -4.81
N LYS A 43 -12.83 2.67 -4.61
CA LYS A 43 -14.27 2.72 -4.94
C LYS A 43 -14.59 3.11 -6.39
N GLY A 44 -13.61 3.20 -7.28
CA GLY A 44 -13.85 3.58 -8.67
C GLY A 44 -14.37 5.00 -8.88
N ARG A 45 -14.00 5.96 -8.03
CA ARG A 45 -14.54 7.35 -8.07
C ARG A 45 -13.53 8.45 -8.40
N CYS A 46 -12.22 8.19 -8.28
CA CYS A 46 -11.18 9.22 -8.47
C CYS A 46 -10.41 9.12 -9.79
N GLY A 47 -10.43 7.97 -10.45
CA GLY A 47 -9.71 7.76 -11.72
C GLY A 47 -8.18 7.73 -11.64
N LYS A 48 -7.58 7.57 -10.46
CA LYS A 48 -6.12 7.69 -10.27
C LYS A 48 -5.36 6.36 -10.33
N CYS A 49 -6.04 5.24 -10.19
CA CYS A 49 -5.46 3.89 -10.27
C CYS A 49 -5.55 3.31 -11.69
N GLN A 50 -5.24 4.10 -12.71
CA GLN A 50 -5.33 3.65 -14.08
C GLN A 50 -4.25 2.62 -14.39
N VAL A 51 -4.61 1.64 -15.21
CA VAL A 51 -3.71 0.68 -15.85
C VAL A 51 -4.12 0.57 -17.31
N LYS A 52 -3.15 0.32 -18.17
CA LYS A 52 -3.40 0.05 -19.59
C LYS A 52 -3.14 -1.41 -19.86
N ILE A 53 -4.11 -2.09 -20.43
CA ILE A 53 -4.10 -3.53 -20.60
C ILE A 53 -3.61 -3.86 -22.00
N HIS A 54 -2.65 -4.77 -22.10
CA HIS A 54 -2.18 -5.32 -23.37
C HIS A 54 -2.94 -6.60 -23.68
N ASP A 55 -4.23 -6.43 -23.97
CA ASP A 55 -5.12 -7.47 -24.46
C ASP A 55 -5.96 -6.86 -25.59
N PRO A 56 -5.71 -7.23 -26.86
CA PRO A 56 -6.43 -6.66 -27.99
C PRO A 56 -7.93 -7.01 -27.97
N ASP A 57 -8.30 -8.14 -27.34
CA ASP A 57 -9.69 -8.60 -27.29
C ASP A 57 -10.41 -8.13 -26.01
N LEU A 58 -9.67 -7.58 -25.03
CA LEU A 58 -10.18 -7.15 -23.71
C LEU A 58 -11.01 -8.22 -22.98
N THR A 59 -10.77 -9.49 -23.29
CA THR A 59 -11.49 -10.63 -22.72
C THR A 59 -10.79 -11.20 -21.47
N SER A 60 -9.59 -10.71 -21.16
CA SER A 60 -8.81 -11.14 -20.00
C SER A 60 -9.30 -10.60 -18.66
N LEU A 61 -10.29 -9.70 -18.67
CA LEU A 61 -10.73 -8.95 -17.50
C LEU A 61 -12.25 -9.01 -17.32
N SER A 62 -12.71 -8.64 -16.12
CA SER A 62 -14.11 -8.38 -15.84
C SER A 62 -14.66 -7.27 -16.74
N PRO A 63 -15.98 -7.30 -17.07
CA PRO A 63 -16.62 -6.19 -17.76
C PRO A 63 -16.40 -4.85 -17.05
N PRO A 64 -16.31 -3.73 -17.79
CA PRO A 64 -16.19 -2.41 -17.18
C PRO A 64 -17.35 -2.13 -16.22
N SER A 65 -17.04 -1.68 -15.01
CA SER A 65 -18.07 -1.23 -14.08
C SER A 65 -18.66 0.13 -14.49
N GLU A 66 -19.83 0.49 -13.96
CA GLU A 66 -20.41 1.83 -14.19
C GLU A 66 -19.47 2.97 -13.80
N GLY A 67 -18.69 2.79 -12.74
CA GLY A 67 -17.70 3.79 -12.28
C GLY A 67 -16.59 4.00 -13.30
N GLU A 68 -16.13 2.92 -13.94
CA GLU A 68 -15.14 3.01 -15.01
C GLU A 68 -15.68 3.73 -16.24
N VAL A 69 -16.91 3.39 -16.66
CA VAL A 69 -17.57 4.05 -17.80
C VAL A 69 -17.73 5.54 -17.54
N LYS A 70 -18.16 5.94 -16.33
CA LYS A 70 -18.33 7.35 -15.96
C LYS A 70 -17.02 8.13 -15.91
N ILE A 71 -15.90 7.50 -15.55
CA ILE A 71 -14.61 8.19 -15.37
C ILE A 71 -13.75 8.20 -16.63
N LEU A 72 -13.61 7.05 -17.28
CA LEU A 72 -12.71 6.87 -18.42
C LEU A 72 -13.44 7.12 -19.75
N GLY A 73 -14.74 6.85 -19.80
CA GLY A 73 -15.53 6.86 -21.01
C GLY A 73 -15.21 5.69 -21.95
N GLU A 74 -16.11 5.44 -22.91
CA GLU A 74 -16.03 4.30 -23.82
C GLU A 74 -14.75 4.29 -24.67
N LYS A 75 -14.28 5.46 -25.09
CA LYS A 75 -13.07 5.59 -25.92
C LYS A 75 -11.83 5.08 -25.20
N GLN A 76 -11.66 5.42 -23.92
CA GLN A 76 -10.48 4.98 -23.16
C GLN A 76 -10.58 3.50 -22.78
N LEU A 77 -11.78 3.02 -22.46
CA LEU A 77 -12.04 1.61 -22.20
C LEU A 77 -11.72 0.75 -23.44
N ALA A 78 -12.17 1.17 -24.62
CA ALA A 78 -11.87 0.50 -25.89
C ALA A 78 -10.36 0.53 -26.23
N ALA A 79 -9.63 1.55 -25.75
CA ALA A 79 -8.17 1.62 -25.85
C ALA A 79 -7.43 0.79 -24.77
N GLY A 80 -8.15 0.00 -23.97
CA GLY A 80 -7.61 -0.88 -22.94
C GLY A 80 -7.27 -0.20 -21.61
N ASN A 81 -7.68 1.05 -21.38
CA ASN A 81 -7.49 1.70 -20.09
C ASN A 81 -8.55 1.21 -19.11
N ARG A 82 -8.13 0.86 -17.89
CA ARG A 82 -8.99 0.32 -16.84
C ARG A 82 -8.65 0.93 -15.49
N LEU A 83 -9.60 0.90 -14.55
CA LEU A 83 -9.32 1.25 -13.16
C LEU A 83 -8.93 -0.02 -12.41
N ALA A 84 -7.69 -0.09 -11.93
CA ALA A 84 -7.18 -1.27 -11.24
C ALA A 84 -8.03 -1.68 -10.02
N CYS A 85 -8.67 -0.71 -9.35
CA CYS A 85 -9.54 -0.97 -8.21
C CYS A 85 -10.93 -1.56 -8.56
N CYS A 86 -11.33 -1.53 -9.83
CA CYS A 86 -12.64 -2.02 -10.29
C CYS A 86 -12.52 -3.21 -11.25
N THR A 87 -11.28 -3.58 -11.60
CA THR A 87 -11.00 -4.57 -12.62
C THR A 87 -10.50 -5.84 -11.96
N THR A 88 -11.15 -6.96 -12.25
CA THR A 88 -10.73 -8.30 -11.81
C THR A 88 -10.15 -9.03 -13.01
N PRO A 89 -8.92 -9.59 -12.93
CA PRO A 89 -8.38 -10.41 -13.99
C PRO A 89 -9.07 -11.77 -14.00
N LEU A 90 -9.40 -12.27 -15.19
CA LEU A 90 -10.06 -13.56 -15.42
C LEU A 90 -9.11 -14.61 -16.00
N ARG A 91 -8.00 -14.15 -16.60
CA ARG A 91 -6.91 -14.96 -17.14
C ARG A 91 -5.61 -14.14 -17.09
N ASP A 92 -4.50 -14.75 -17.48
CA ASP A 92 -3.20 -14.08 -17.55
C ASP A 92 -3.29 -12.76 -18.32
N VAL A 93 -2.73 -11.71 -17.73
CA VAL A 93 -2.83 -10.35 -18.26
C VAL A 93 -1.49 -9.65 -18.22
N SER A 94 -1.13 -9.02 -19.32
CA SER A 94 -0.03 -8.06 -19.37
C SER A 94 -0.61 -6.65 -19.29
N LEU A 95 -0.01 -5.81 -18.46
CA LEU A 95 -0.44 -4.43 -18.29
C LEU A 95 0.74 -3.46 -18.22
N GLU A 96 0.44 -2.19 -18.42
CA GLU A 96 1.30 -1.04 -18.23
C GLU A 96 0.69 -0.14 -17.15
N ILE A 97 1.54 0.39 -16.28
CA ILE A 97 1.14 1.34 -15.23
C ILE A 97 1.59 2.74 -15.65
N PRO A 98 0.67 3.67 -15.96
CA PRO A 98 1.01 5.05 -16.24
C PRO A 98 1.72 5.70 -15.05
N ALA A 99 2.75 6.50 -15.30
CA ALA A 99 3.51 7.18 -14.24
C ALA A 99 2.63 8.06 -13.32
N SER A 100 1.52 8.61 -13.84
CA SER A 100 0.54 9.39 -13.07
C SER A 100 -0.24 8.56 -12.04
N SER A 101 -0.30 7.24 -12.22
CA SER A 101 -0.96 6.29 -11.34
C SER A 101 -0.02 5.69 -10.31
N CYS A 102 1.29 5.72 -10.54
CA CYS A 102 2.28 5.33 -9.55
C CYS A 102 2.14 6.19 -8.30
N LEU A 103 2.14 5.54 -7.13
CA LEU A 103 2.28 6.28 -5.88
C LEU A 103 3.73 6.77 -5.79
N SER A 104 3.93 8.08 -5.91
CA SER A 104 5.24 8.69 -5.68
C SER A 104 5.41 8.97 -4.19
N ALA A 105 6.61 8.70 -3.68
CA ALA A 105 7.02 9.11 -2.36
C ALA A 105 7.27 10.62 -2.36
N SER A 106 6.23 11.42 -2.10
CA SER A 106 6.46 12.80 -1.67
C SER A 106 7.01 12.72 -0.24
N VAL A 107 8.34 12.73 -0.12
CA VAL A 107 9.00 12.88 1.18
C VAL A 107 8.57 14.23 1.73
N LEU A 108 7.68 14.21 2.72
CA LEU A 108 7.39 15.39 3.49
C LEU A 108 8.49 15.51 4.54
N GLU A 109 9.37 16.49 4.37
CA GLU A 109 10.12 17.07 5.48
C GLU A 109 9.12 17.79 6.38
N LYS A 110 8.31 17.04 7.13
CA LYS A 110 7.56 17.64 8.25
C LYS A 110 8.62 18.25 9.18
N ALA A 111 8.47 19.54 9.47
CA ALA A 111 9.29 20.25 10.44
C ALA A 111 9.48 19.36 11.69
N PRO A 112 10.71 19.28 12.24
CA PRO A 112 11.06 18.22 13.17
C PRO A 112 10.10 18.29 14.38
N PRO A 113 9.31 17.24 14.67
CA PRO A 113 8.79 17.10 16.01
C PRO A 113 10.03 16.97 16.90
N LEU A 114 10.26 17.98 17.74
CA LEU A 114 11.27 17.89 18.79
C LEU A 114 10.93 16.63 19.59
N LEU A 115 11.75 15.59 19.46
CA LEU A 115 11.66 14.46 20.38
C LEU A 115 11.95 15.04 21.77
N LEU A 116 10.92 15.06 22.62
CA LEU A 116 11.03 15.55 23.99
C LEU A 116 12.18 14.79 24.67
N LYS A 117 13.27 15.50 24.97
CA LYS A 117 14.48 14.98 25.63
C LYS A 117 14.21 14.24 26.96
N LYS A 118 12.99 14.32 27.51
CA LYS A 118 12.64 13.84 28.86
C LYS A 118 12.35 12.35 29.02
N HIS A 119 12.30 11.55 27.94
CA HIS A 119 12.02 10.11 28.06
C HIS A 119 13.03 9.17 27.37
N ILE A 120 14.24 9.64 27.06
CA ILE A 120 15.34 8.73 26.76
C ILE A 120 15.87 8.19 28.09
N ILE A 121 15.36 7.03 28.52
CA ILE A 121 16.05 6.22 29.53
C ILE A 121 17.26 5.60 28.82
N SER A 122 18.42 6.24 28.92
CA SER A 122 19.71 5.54 28.86
C SER A 122 20.80 6.44 29.41
N GLU A 123 21.16 6.20 30.67
CA GLU A 123 22.48 6.52 31.20
C GLU A 123 23.51 5.69 30.42
N THR A 124 24.07 6.25 29.35
CA THR A 124 25.44 5.93 28.92
C THR A 124 26.02 7.15 28.21
N LEU A 125 27.00 7.79 28.85
CA LEU A 125 27.90 8.78 28.27
C LEU A 125 28.87 8.04 27.32
N GLY A 126 28.42 7.76 26.11
CA GLY A 126 29.24 7.27 25.01
C GLY A 126 28.86 7.98 23.71
N GLU A 127 29.81 8.11 22.77
CA GLU A 127 29.51 8.60 21.43
C GLU A 127 28.41 7.72 20.81
N ARG A 128 27.27 8.33 20.48
CA ARG A 128 26.19 7.59 19.81
C ARG A 128 26.71 7.11 18.46
N PRO A 129 26.51 5.83 18.09
CA PRO A 129 26.98 5.32 16.82
C PRO A 129 26.40 6.16 15.67
N LYS A 130 27.28 6.62 14.78
CA LYS A 130 26.90 7.21 13.50
C LYS A 130 26.07 6.17 12.72
N ASN A 131 25.07 6.62 11.97
CA ASN A 131 24.15 5.76 11.21
C ASN A 131 23.24 4.86 12.08
N ASN A 132 22.59 5.46 13.08
CA ASN A 132 21.59 4.78 13.91
C ASN A 132 20.19 5.33 13.63
N TYR A 133 19.36 4.55 12.96
CA TYR A 133 18.03 4.96 12.55
C TYR A 133 16.95 4.01 13.09
N GLY A 134 15.75 4.54 13.25
CA GLY A 134 14.55 3.78 13.58
C GLY A 134 13.38 4.19 12.70
N LEU A 135 12.33 3.37 12.69
CA LEU A 135 11.08 3.67 12.01
C LEU A 135 9.98 3.87 13.04
N ALA A 136 9.20 4.93 12.90
CA ALA A 136 7.93 5.08 13.60
C ALA A 136 6.80 4.97 12.58
N VAL A 137 5.76 4.20 12.90
CA VAL A 137 4.63 3.94 12.02
C VAL A 137 3.35 4.31 12.75
N ASP A 138 2.56 5.21 12.18
CA ASP A 138 1.19 5.49 12.59
C ASP A 138 0.24 4.73 11.67
N LEU A 139 -0.28 3.61 12.16
CA LEU A 139 -1.24 2.73 11.50
C LEU A 139 -2.66 3.24 11.76
N GLY A 140 -3.03 4.29 11.01
CA GLY A 140 -4.38 4.86 11.03
C GLY A 140 -5.37 4.10 10.15
N THR A 141 -6.66 4.34 10.37
CA THR A 141 -7.74 3.75 9.57
C THR A 141 -7.73 4.25 8.14
N THR A 142 -7.54 5.56 7.94
CA THR A 142 -7.54 6.20 6.61
C THR A 142 -6.13 6.34 6.05
N THR A 143 -5.13 6.54 6.92
CA THR A 143 -3.76 6.88 6.54
C THR A 143 -2.79 6.02 7.31
N ILE A 144 -1.81 5.45 6.61
CA ILE A 144 -0.62 4.84 7.21
C ILE A 144 0.52 5.82 6.99
N ALA A 145 1.13 6.31 8.07
CA ALA A 145 2.29 7.19 7.99
C ALA A 145 3.54 6.48 8.51
N VAL A 146 4.62 6.56 7.76
CA VAL A 146 5.93 6.01 8.14
C VAL A 146 6.89 7.18 8.30
N TYR A 147 7.66 7.16 9.38
CA TYR A 147 8.63 8.17 9.74
C TYR A 147 9.98 7.49 9.91
N LEU A 148 11.00 8.05 9.25
CA LEU A 148 12.38 7.67 9.44
C LEU A 148 12.99 8.60 10.50
N CYS A 149 13.50 8.02 11.58
CA CYS A 149 14.01 8.74 12.74
C CYS A 149 15.52 8.55 12.85
N ASP A 150 16.25 9.66 12.92
CA ASP A 150 17.67 9.69 13.28
C ASP A 150 17.78 9.61 14.80
N LEU A 151 18.17 8.45 15.31
CA LEU A 151 18.23 8.17 16.75
C LEU A 151 19.45 8.80 17.42
N ALA A 152 20.52 9.04 16.65
CA ALA A 152 21.69 9.74 17.15
C ALA A 152 21.36 11.23 17.40
N ALA A 153 20.75 11.89 16.41
CA ALA A 153 20.37 13.30 16.48
C ALA A 153 19.05 13.55 17.23
N GLY A 154 18.20 12.52 17.38
CA GLY A 154 16.90 12.65 18.04
C GLY A 154 15.88 13.46 17.23
N ARG A 155 15.83 13.28 15.90
CA ARG A 155 14.91 14.00 15.00
C ARG A 155 14.27 13.05 13.98
N VAL A 156 13.15 13.47 13.40
CA VAL A 156 12.61 12.82 12.19
C VAL A 156 13.44 13.30 11.00
N ALA A 157 14.02 12.35 10.27
CA ALA A 157 14.82 12.60 9.08
C ALA A 157 13.95 12.73 7.82
N ALA A 158 12.91 11.91 7.69
CA ALA A 158 12.00 11.90 6.56
C ALA A 158 10.65 11.28 6.94
N SER A 159 9.58 11.59 6.21
CA SER A 159 8.28 10.95 6.41
C SER A 159 7.51 10.77 5.11
N ILE A 160 6.66 9.75 5.09
CA ILE A 160 5.75 9.44 3.99
C ILE A 160 4.38 9.06 4.56
N ALA A 161 3.32 9.49 3.89
CA ALA A 161 1.95 9.14 4.24
C ALA A 161 1.26 8.50 3.04
N MET A 162 0.60 7.38 3.28
CA MET A 162 -0.11 6.61 2.27
C MET A 162 -1.54 6.41 2.73
N ARG A 163 -2.49 6.34 1.78
CA ARG A 163 -3.84 5.93 2.14
C ARG A 163 -3.81 4.47 2.58
N ASN A 164 -4.47 4.14 3.68
CA ASN A 164 -4.59 2.77 4.14
C ASN A 164 -5.42 1.96 3.11
N PRO A 165 -4.82 0.96 2.44
CA PRO A 165 -5.52 0.21 1.39
C PRO A 165 -6.62 -0.69 1.94
N GLN A 166 -6.65 -0.97 3.25
CA GLN A 166 -7.76 -1.66 3.90
C GLN A 166 -9.10 -0.91 3.74
N ALA A 167 -9.08 0.37 3.33
CA ALA A 167 -10.27 1.13 2.97
C ALA A 167 -11.12 0.48 1.86
N MET A 168 -10.54 -0.43 1.06
CA MET A 168 -11.29 -1.22 0.07
C MET A 168 -12.31 -2.17 0.71
N PHE A 169 -12.08 -2.55 1.97
CA PHE A 169 -12.89 -3.51 2.71
C PHE A 169 -13.63 -2.89 3.91
N GLY A 170 -13.52 -1.57 4.09
CA GLY A 170 -14.18 -0.84 5.16
C GLY A 170 -13.56 0.54 5.39
N ASP A 171 -14.39 1.57 5.37
CA ASP A 171 -13.97 2.97 5.57
C ASP A 171 -13.56 3.28 7.01
N ASP A 172 -14.09 2.52 7.97
CA ASP A 172 -13.88 2.73 9.38
C ASP A 172 -13.63 1.40 10.11
N VAL A 173 -13.42 1.50 11.43
CA VAL A 173 -13.16 0.36 12.30
C VAL A 173 -14.31 -0.65 12.28
N MET A 174 -15.56 -0.19 12.38
CA MET A 174 -16.71 -1.07 12.54
C MET A 174 -17.03 -1.84 11.25
N SER A 175 -16.94 -1.18 10.11
CA SER A 175 -17.10 -1.80 8.80
C SER A 175 -16.04 -2.88 8.56
N ARG A 176 -14.78 -2.66 8.97
CA ARG A 176 -13.73 -3.70 8.89
C ARG A 176 -14.00 -4.88 9.82
N ILE A 177 -14.41 -4.62 11.06
CA ILE A 177 -14.77 -5.69 12.01
C ILE A 177 -15.91 -6.54 11.45
N SER A 178 -16.94 -5.88 10.91
CA SER A 178 -18.09 -6.55 10.29
C SER A 178 -17.67 -7.40 9.08
N ALA A 179 -16.83 -6.85 8.20
CA ALA A 179 -16.31 -7.57 7.04
C ALA A 179 -15.51 -8.82 7.43
N ILE A 180 -14.60 -8.70 8.40
CA ILE A 180 -13.81 -9.84 8.92
C ILE A 180 -14.72 -10.87 9.61
N SER A 181 -15.74 -10.42 10.33
CA SER A 181 -16.68 -11.32 11.01
C SER A 181 -17.51 -12.13 10.01
N THR A 182 -17.76 -11.56 8.83
CA THR A 182 -18.49 -12.21 7.74
C THR A 182 -17.57 -13.13 6.92
N GLU A 183 -16.33 -12.72 6.68
CA GLU A 183 -15.32 -13.46 5.93
C GLU A 183 -14.02 -13.55 6.76
N PRO A 184 -13.85 -14.58 7.60
CA PRO A 184 -12.69 -14.68 8.51
C PRO A 184 -11.32 -14.67 7.82
N ASP A 185 -11.24 -15.20 6.58
CA ASP A 185 -10.00 -15.18 5.79
C ASP A 185 -9.56 -13.76 5.38
N LEU A 186 -10.48 -12.79 5.41
CA LEU A 186 -10.19 -11.39 5.13
C LEU A 186 -9.18 -10.80 6.12
N LEU A 187 -9.14 -11.29 7.37
CA LEU A 187 -8.16 -10.84 8.36
C LEU A 187 -6.72 -10.97 7.84
N LYS A 188 -6.37 -12.13 7.29
CA LYS A 188 -5.04 -12.38 6.71
C LYS A 188 -4.74 -11.48 5.52
N ARG A 189 -5.76 -11.11 4.75
CA ARG A 189 -5.64 -10.14 3.65
C ARG A 189 -5.36 -8.75 4.19
N LEU A 190 -6.17 -8.24 5.11
CA LEU A 190 -5.98 -6.91 5.69
C LEU A 190 -4.63 -6.77 6.40
N GLN A 191 -4.18 -7.81 7.10
CA GLN A 191 -2.85 -7.87 7.72
C GLN A 191 -1.75 -7.74 6.66
N ARG A 192 -1.79 -8.58 5.61
CA ARG A 192 -0.83 -8.53 4.48
C ARG A 192 -0.76 -7.14 3.86
N MET A 193 -1.91 -6.51 3.62
CA MET A 193 -1.96 -5.17 3.03
C MET A 193 -1.32 -4.10 3.92
N ALA A 194 -1.52 -4.17 5.24
CA ALA A 194 -0.86 -3.25 6.18
C ALA A 194 0.65 -3.44 6.17
N ILE A 195 1.12 -4.69 6.27
CA ILE A 195 2.54 -5.04 6.23
C ILE A 195 3.19 -4.54 4.94
N LYS A 196 2.59 -4.83 3.78
CA LYS A 196 3.13 -4.41 2.47
C LYS A 196 3.17 -2.90 2.33
N THR A 197 2.20 -2.18 2.87
CA THR A 197 2.18 -0.71 2.85
C THR A 197 3.31 -0.13 3.70
N ILE A 198 3.51 -0.68 4.90
CA ILE A 198 4.59 -0.26 5.80
C ILE A 198 5.95 -0.57 5.17
N GLU A 199 6.13 -1.77 4.61
CA GLU A 199 7.34 -2.19 3.91
C GLU A 199 7.68 -1.25 2.75
N TRP A 200 6.71 -0.94 1.89
CA TRP A 200 6.89 0.00 0.79
C TRP A 200 7.26 1.40 1.28
N GLY A 201 6.55 1.92 2.28
CA GLY A 201 6.84 3.23 2.87
C GLY A 201 8.25 3.30 3.47
N ALA A 202 8.67 2.25 4.17
CA ALA A 202 10.01 2.14 4.73
C ALA A 202 11.08 2.12 3.62
N GLN A 203 10.92 1.27 2.60
CA GLN A 203 11.85 1.19 1.46
C GLN A 203 11.95 2.52 0.72
N ALA A 204 10.82 3.22 0.52
CA ALA A 204 10.81 4.53 -0.11
C ALA A 204 11.61 5.58 0.69
N LEU A 205 11.47 5.61 2.01
CA LEU A 205 12.23 6.52 2.87
C LEU A 205 13.72 6.18 2.93
N ILE A 206 14.06 4.89 3.03
CA ILE A 206 15.44 4.40 3.05
C ILE A 206 16.14 4.74 1.74
N GLY A 207 15.50 4.46 0.60
CA GLY A 207 16.04 4.75 -0.73
C GLY A 207 16.22 6.24 -0.99
N SER A 208 15.22 7.07 -0.67
CA SER A 208 15.30 8.52 -0.85
C SER A 208 16.34 9.19 0.06
N SER A 209 16.53 8.66 1.27
CA SER A 209 17.53 9.16 2.23
C SER A 209 18.93 8.56 2.03
N ARG A 210 19.09 7.65 1.06
CA ARG A 210 20.35 6.92 0.77
C ARG A 210 20.94 6.22 2.00
N ILE A 211 20.08 5.63 2.82
CA ILE A 211 20.48 4.89 4.03
C ILE A 211 20.58 3.41 3.68
N GLU A 212 21.57 2.71 4.23
CA GLU A 212 21.59 1.25 4.14
C GLU A 212 20.55 0.63 5.10
N PRO A 213 19.76 -0.38 4.66
CA PRO A 213 18.77 -1.03 5.51
C PRO A 213 19.32 -1.58 6.84
N SER A 214 20.59 -1.98 6.89
CA SER A 214 21.32 -2.46 8.07
C SER A 214 21.40 -1.45 9.22
N HIS A 215 21.20 -0.16 8.92
CA HIS A 215 21.21 0.92 9.89
C HIS A 215 19.85 1.16 10.58
N ILE A 216 18.78 0.50 10.12
CA ILE A 216 17.48 0.53 10.79
C ILE A 216 17.49 -0.48 11.94
N LYS A 217 17.49 0.01 13.18
CA LYS A 217 17.65 -0.85 14.38
C LYS A 217 16.33 -1.26 15.02
N THR A 218 15.30 -0.44 14.90
CA THR A 218 14.02 -0.69 15.53
C THR A 218 12.88 -0.08 14.73
N MET A 219 11.69 -0.66 14.86
CA MET A 219 10.44 -0.12 14.33
C MET A 219 9.42 -0.11 15.46
N ILE A 220 8.75 1.03 15.64
CA ILE A 220 7.63 1.18 16.57
C ILE A 220 6.38 1.43 15.73
N ILE A 221 5.34 0.63 15.96
CA ILE A 221 4.05 0.77 15.28
C ILE A 221 3.01 1.17 16.34
N VAL A 222 2.32 2.27 16.09
CA VAL A 222 1.20 2.74 16.90
C VAL A 222 -0.06 2.73 16.05
N GLY A 223 -1.21 2.55 16.68
CA GLY A 223 -2.50 2.54 16.03
C GLY A 223 -3.59 2.37 17.08
N ASN A 224 -4.84 2.60 16.69
CA ASN A 224 -5.96 2.23 17.55
C ASN A 224 -6.02 0.70 17.73
N SER A 225 -6.73 0.24 18.76
CA SER A 225 -6.77 -1.17 19.14
C SER A 225 -7.13 -2.09 17.97
N THR A 226 -8.13 -1.74 17.18
CA THR A 226 -8.55 -2.57 16.05
C THR A 226 -7.47 -2.65 14.96
N MET A 227 -6.80 -1.55 14.66
CA MET A 227 -5.71 -1.56 13.68
C MET A 227 -4.53 -2.43 14.16
N ILE A 228 -4.19 -2.37 15.44
CA ILE A 228 -3.18 -3.24 16.03
C ILE A 228 -3.64 -4.70 15.99
N HIS A 229 -4.88 -5.01 16.33
CA HIS A 229 -5.44 -6.37 16.25
C HIS A 229 -5.50 -6.95 14.84
N ILE A 230 -5.71 -6.11 13.81
CA ILE A 230 -5.62 -6.56 12.42
C ILE A 230 -4.16 -6.79 12.01
N PHE A 231 -3.23 -6.04 12.60
CA PHE A 231 -1.81 -6.10 12.26
C PHE A 231 -1.07 -7.29 12.88
N VAL A 232 -1.40 -7.69 14.12
CA VAL A 232 -0.71 -8.76 14.86
C VAL A 232 -1.30 -10.15 14.63
#